data_AF-A0A7V2LKV1-F1
#
_entry.id   AF-A0A7V2LKV1-F1
#
_cell.length_a   1.000
_cell.length_b   1.000
_cell.length_c   1.000
_cell.angle_alpha   90.00
_cell.angle_beta   90.00
_cell.angle_gamma   90.00
#
_symmetry.space_group_name_H-M   'P 1'
#
loop_
_entity.id
_entity.type
_entity.pdbx_description
1 polymer ?
#
loop_
_entity_poly.entity_id
_entity_poly.type
_entity_poly.pdbx_seq_one_letter_code
_entity_poly.pdbx_strand_id
1 'polypeptide(L)'
;MSDQDSKSSGEKRKVTVRRRRRTDSTAGARQRAEAPRRRRKEQQPAAPPPPRPPSGGGPRPSAGPGMSLPRGKMNSKMLLILGGIVILLVICGGLNLFGGSQDSGDVAFAPPAQSSESSQPEPTRRPATPTPKPFTPPAATSGEGDTWLVMLYQDADDKVLEKDIYVDLNEAERIGSSDNVHIVAQVDRYRRGFRGDGDWDTTKRFYVTYDPDLNRVSSQQIADMGELNMADGDTLADFVTWAIETFPADKYALILSDHGMGWPGGWSDKDSGGRGDDNIALARNGDQLFLMELDQALGEIRERTGLEKFDLIGLDACLMSHVEVYDALAPHARYAVASQETEPALGWAYAGFLDALVKNPGISGKDLSRLIVQSYITEDQRIVDDQARADLMRGSSRGFGLPSAAQVARQMADSITLSAVDLQVMPQLIASLNNLAAALQETDQRPVAQARNY
;
A
#
# COMPACT_ATOMS: atom_id res chain seq x y z
N MET A 1 4.02 65.22 22.76
CA MET A 1 2.95 64.23 23.04
C MET A 1 2.21 64.09 21.73
N SER A 2 2.76 63.24 20.87
CA SER A 2 2.62 63.31 19.41
C SER A 2 2.75 61.89 18.88
N ASP A 3 1.63 61.33 18.44
CA ASP A 3 1.35 61.02 17.04
C ASP A 3 0.40 59.84 16.91
N GLN A 4 -0.60 60.06 16.06
CA GLN A 4 -1.59 59.11 15.60
C GLN A 4 -1.01 58.22 14.48
N ASP A 5 -1.71 57.09 14.28
CA ASP A 5 -1.79 56.27 13.07
C ASP A 5 -0.60 55.37 12.69
N SER A 6 -0.85 54.06 12.67
CA SER A 6 -1.07 53.37 11.39
C SER A 6 -1.53 51.92 11.57
N LYS A 7 -2.70 51.60 11.02
CA LYS A 7 -3.08 50.24 10.62
C LYS A 7 -2.33 49.93 9.32
N SER A 8 -1.45 48.93 9.34
CA SER A 8 -0.83 48.39 8.13
C SER A 8 -1.55 47.12 7.71
N SER A 9 -2.20 47.19 6.56
CA SER A 9 -2.80 46.09 5.81
C SER A 9 -1.70 45.17 5.26
N GLY A 10 -1.72 43.89 5.65
CA GLY A 10 -0.85 42.86 5.08
C GLY A 10 -1.20 42.57 3.62
N GLU A 11 -0.49 43.20 2.70
CA GLU A 11 -0.59 42.97 1.27
C GLU A 11 0.07 41.62 0.91
N LYS A 12 -0.72 40.66 0.41
CA LYS A 12 -0.21 39.36 -0.07
C LYS A 12 0.76 39.60 -1.23
N ARG A 13 2.04 39.24 -1.06
CA ARG A 13 3.05 39.25 -2.15
C ARG A 13 2.59 38.35 -3.30
N LYS A 14 2.14 38.94 -4.41
CA LYS A 14 1.98 38.25 -5.69
C LYS A 14 3.35 38.00 -6.31
N VAL A 15 3.81 36.75 -6.28
CA VAL A 15 4.98 36.31 -7.06
C VAL A 15 4.56 36.29 -8.54
N THR A 16 5.03 37.27 -9.30
CA THR A 16 4.79 37.33 -10.75
C THR A 16 5.88 36.54 -11.47
N VAL A 17 5.58 35.30 -11.86
CA VAL A 17 6.48 34.49 -12.69
C VAL A 17 6.44 35.01 -14.12
N ARG A 18 7.43 35.82 -14.52
CA ARG A 18 7.68 36.11 -15.93
C ARG A 18 8.29 34.87 -16.60
N ARG A 19 7.48 34.13 -17.36
CA ARG A 19 7.99 33.16 -18.35
C ARG A 19 8.91 33.90 -19.32
N ARG A 20 10.22 33.64 -19.24
CA ARG A 20 11.19 34.14 -20.20
C ARG A 20 10.90 33.46 -21.55
N ARG A 21 10.28 34.19 -22.48
CA ARG A 21 10.13 33.74 -23.86
C ARG A 21 11.53 33.50 -24.42
N ARG A 22 11.79 32.29 -24.90
CA ARG A 22 13.04 31.94 -25.58
C ARG A 22 13.19 32.89 -26.78
N THR A 23 14.23 33.71 -26.77
CA THR A 23 14.64 34.50 -27.93
C THR A 23 15.14 33.54 -29.01
N ASP A 24 14.75 33.81 -30.25
CA ASP A 24 15.10 33.02 -31.44
C ASP A 24 16.61 32.78 -31.52
N SER A 25 17.04 31.58 -31.16
CA SER A 25 18.31 31.01 -31.55
C SER A 25 18.02 29.96 -32.61
N THR A 26 18.51 30.21 -33.82
CA THR A 26 18.58 29.32 -34.99
C THR A 26 18.49 27.83 -34.63
N ALA A 27 17.32 27.24 -34.89
CA ALA A 27 17.08 25.82 -34.74
C ALA A 27 17.89 25.05 -35.78
N GLY A 28 19.01 24.45 -35.37
CA GLY A 28 19.55 23.28 -36.06
C GLY A 28 18.47 22.20 -36.06
N ALA A 29 18.09 21.72 -37.25
CA ALA A 29 17.04 20.73 -37.44
C ALA A 29 17.36 19.45 -36.64
N ARG A 30 16.70 19.26 -35.49
CA ARG A 30 16.71 17.99 -34.77
C ARG A 30 15.87 16.99 -35.57
N GLN A 31 16.50 15.97 -36.15
CA GLN A 31 15.78 14.85 -36.76
C GLN A 31 15.09 14.03 -35.66
N ARG A 32 13.77 14.19 -35.57
CA ARG A 32 12.92 13.30 -34.76
C ARG A 32 12.60 12.07 -35.60
N ALA A 33 12.97 10.89 -35.12
CA ALA A 33 12.56 9.64 -35.77
C ALA A 33 11.05 9.43 -35.61
N GLU A 34 10.33 9.19 -36.70
CA GLU A 34 8.93 8.75 -36.66
C GLU A 34 8.84 7.28 -36.22
N ALA A 35 7.83 6.97 -35.40
CA ALA A 35 7.53 5.60 -35.02
C ALA A 35 7.20 4.75 -36.27
N PRO A 36 7.62 3.46 -36.32
CA PRO A 36 7.46 2.64 -37.50
C PRO A 36 5.99 2.42 -37.85
N ARG A 37 5.58 2.89 -39.03
CA ARG A 37 4.27 2.57 -39.62
C ARG A 37 4.28 1.17 -40.19
N ARG A 38 3.30 0.34 -39.80
CA ARG A 38 3.12 -1.03 -40.30
C ARG A 38 2.86 -1.00 -41.81
N ARG A 39 3.75 -1.60 -42.61
CA ARG A 39 3.71 -1.60 -44.08
C ARG A 39 2.47 -2.38 -44.58
N ARG A 40 1.57 -1.72 -45.30
CA ARG A 40 0.45 -2.36 -46.01
C ARG A 40 1.03 -3.17 -47.18
N LYS A 41 0.68 -4.46 -47.27
CA LYS A 41 1.10 -5.35 -48.36
C LYS A 41 0.53 -4.85 -49.70
N GLU A 42 1.39 -4.52 -50.66
CA GLU A 42 1.01 -4.16 -52.02
C GLU A 42 0.46 -5.39 -52.77
N GLN A 43 -0.70 -5.20 -53.42
CA GLN A 43 -1.33 -6.15 -54.32
C GLN A 43 -0.62 -6.14 -55.68
N GLN A 44 -0.40 -7.32 -56.27
CA GLN A 44 0.13 -7.52 -57.62
C GLN A 44 -0.75 -6.81 -58.69
N PRO A 45 -0.16 -6.29 -59.79
CA PRO A 45 -0.89 -5.58 -60.83
C PRO A 45 -1.72 -6.53 -61.70
N ALA A 46 -2.99 -6.17 -61.93
CA ALA A 46 -3.90 -6.87 -62.83
C ALA A 46 -3.70 -6.44 -64.30
N ALA A 47 -3.90 -7.39 -65.22
CA ALA A 47 -3.83 -7.21 -66.68
C ALA A 47 -4.90 -6.25 -67.23
N PRO A 48 -4.67 -5.60 -68.40
CA PRO A 48 -5.57 -4.58 -68.94
C PRO A 48 -6.87 -5.17 -69.52
N PRO A 49 -7.99 -4.42 -69.51
CA PRO A 49 -9.29 -4.93 -69.90
C PRO A 49 -9.58 -4.74 -71.41
N PRO A 50 -10.37 -5.64 -72.04
CA PRO A 50 -10.95 -5.45 -73.37
C PRO A 50 -12.29 -4.65 -73.33
N PRO A 51 -12.78 -4.15 -74.47
CA PRO A 51 -13.69 -3.00 -74.54
C PRO A 51 -15.17 -3.32 -74.28
N ARG A 52 -15.93 -2.30 -73.85
CA ARG A 52 -17.37 -2.36 -73.54
C ARG A 52 -18.27 -2.11 -74.77
N PRO A 53 -19.44 -2.77 -74.81
CA PRO A 53 -20.66 -2.20 -75.37
C PRO A 53 -21.85 -2.32 -74.36
N PRO A 54 -23.12 -1.96 -74.67
CA PRO A 54 -23.79 -0.80 -74.06
C PRO A 54 -24.93 -1.15 -73.07
N SER A 55 -25.50 -0.07 -72.51
CA SER A 55 -26.58 0.04 -71.53
C SER A 55 -27.85 -0.79 -71.74
N GLY A 56 -28.42 -1.30 -70.64
CA GLY A 56 -29.79 -1.81 -70.52
C GLY A 56 -30.27 -1.67 -69.07
N GLY A 57 -31.49 -1.15 -68.87
CA GLY A 57 -32.01 -0.69 -67.58
C GLY A 57 -32.77 -1.75 -66.74
N GLY A 58 -33.21 -1.34 -65.55
CA GLY A 58 -34.19 -2.08 -64.73
C GLY A 58 -33.91 -2.08 -63.22
N PRO A 59 -34.93 -2.07 -62.32
CA PRO A 59 -34.83 -1.48 -60.98
C PRO A 59 -34.60 -2.46 -59.80
N ARG A 60 -34.14 -1.87 -58.66
CA ARG A 60 -34.28 -2.17 -57.20
C ARG A 60 -35.16 -3.38 -56.76
N PRO A 61 -35.00 -4.02 -55.56
CA PRO A 61 -34.77 -3.35 -54.25
C PRO A 61 -34.08 -4.13 -53.08
N SER A 62 -33.81 -3.34 -52.03
CA SER A 62 -33.63 -3.56 -50.57
C SER A 62 -33.59 -4.96 -49.90
N ALA A 63 -32.63 -5.15 -48.98
CA ALA A 63 -32.88 -5.56 -47.57
C ALA A 63 -31.60 -5.45 -46.67
N GLY A 64 -31.76 -4.78 -45.52
CA GLY A 64 -31.12 -4.93 -44.19
C GLY A 64 -29.63 -5.28 -44.00
N PRO A 65 -28.87 -4.57 -43.13
CA PRO A 65 -27.48 -4.88 -42.84
C PRO A 65 -27.36 -5.99 -41.77
N GLY A 66 -26.94 -7.18 -42.20
CA GLY A 66 -26.32 -8.19 -41.33
C GLY A 66 -24.84 -7.85 -41.13
N MET A 67 -24.40 -7.79 -39.88
CA MET A 67 -22.99 -7.56 -39.53
C MET A 67 -22.23 -8.88 -39.73
N SER A 68 -21.44 -8.95 -40.80
CA SER A 68 -20.56 -10.06 -41.13
C SER A 68 -19.18 -9.85 -40.49
N LEU A 69 -18.75 -10.81 -39.66
CA LEU A 69 -17.40 -10.87 -39.12
C LEU A 69 -16.44 -11.51 -40.16
N PRO A 70 -15.22 -10.99 -40.36
CA PRO A 70 -14.30 -11.55 -41.34
C PRO A 70 -13.65 -12.84 -40.82
N ARG A 71 -13.81 -13.92 -41.58
CA ARG A 71 -13.11 -15.21 -41.41
C ARG A 71 -11.63 -15.06 -41.79
N GLY A 72 -10.79 -14.74 -40.81
CA GLY A 72 -9.33 -14.93 -40.87
C GLY A 72 -8.93 -16.23 -40.16
N LYS A 73 -8.12 -17.08 -40.79
CA LYS A 73 -7.59 -18.31 -40.17
C LYS A 73 -6.75 -17.97 -38.93
N MET A 74 -7.31 -18.23 -37.76
CA MET A 74 -6.63 -18.10 -36.46
C MET A 74 -5.72 -19.30 -36.21
N ASN A 75 -4.47 -19.02 -35.89
CA ASN A 75 -3.43 -19.95 -35.48
C ASN A 75 -3.66 -20.43 -34.03
N SER A 76 -3.45 -21.73 -33.77
CA SER A 76 -3.78 -22.42 -32.51
C SER A 76 -3.28 -21.72 -31.23
N LYS A 77 -2.11 -21.07 -31.27
CA LYS A 77 -1.56 -20.29 -30.15
C LYS A 77 -2.42 -19.08 -29.78
N MET A 78 -3.09 -18.46 -30.75
CA MET A 78 -3.98 -17.32 -30.51
C MET A 78 -5.32 -17.76 -29.92
N LEU A 79 -5.79 -18.99 -30.21
CA LEU A 79 -6.96 -19.59 -29.56
C LEU A 79 -6.69 -19.91 -28.08
N LEU A 80 -5.49 -20.38 -27.75
CA LEU A 80 -5.07 -20.64 -26.37
C LEU A 80 -4.94 -19.35 -25.56
N ILE A 81 -4.39 -18.29 -26.15
CA ILE A 81 -4.30 -16.99 -25.48
C ILE A 81 -5.69 -16.37 -25.29
N LEU A 82 -6.56 -16.40 -26.31
CA LEU A 82 -7.93 -15.90 -26.16
C LEU A 82 -8.74 -16.75 -25.17
N GLY A 83 -8.55 -18.07 -25.17
CA GLY A 83 -9.17 -18.98 -24.20
C GLY A 83 -8.70 -18.71 -22.77
N GLY A 84 -7.40 -18.46 -22.59
CA GLY A 84 -6.82 -18.07 -21.30
C GLY A 84 -7.35 -16.73 -20.79
N ILE A 85 -7.48 -15.74 -21.68
CA ILE A 85 -8.05 -14.42 -21.34
C ILE A 85 -9.54 -14.53 -20.98
N VAL A 86 -10.32 -15.34 -21.71
CA VAL A 86 -11.74 -15.56 -21.39
C VAL A 86 -11.90 -16.31 -20.07
N ILE A 87 -11.04 -17.29 -19.76
CA ILE A 87 -11.04 -17.99 -18.47
C ILE A 87 -10.65 -17.04 -17.33
N LEU A 88 -9.64 -16.19 -17.53
CA LEU A 88 -9.25 -15.17 -16.56
C LEU A 88 -10.39 -14.17 -16.29
N LEU A 89 -11.09 -13.73 -17.34
CA LEU A 89 -12.23 -12.83 -17.21
C LEU A 89 -13.45 -13.49 -16.56
N VAL A 90 -13.65 -14.80 -16.74
CA VAL A 90 -14.71 -15.56 -16.05
C VAL A 90 -14.37 -15.80 -14.57
N ILE A 91 -13.09 -16.00 -14.23
CA ILE A 91 -12.63 -16.13 -12.84
C ILE A 91 -12.71 -14.79 -12.11
N CYS A 92 -12.30 -13.69 -12.76
CA CYS A 92 -12.38 -12.35 -12.18
C CYS A 92 -13.81 -11.77 -12.18
N GLY A 93 -14.68 -12.18 -13.11
CA GLY A 93 -16.07 -11.71 -13.22
C GLY A 93 -17.12 -12.60 -12.53
N GLY A 94 -16.80 -13.87 -12.26
CA GLY A 94 -17.73 -14.88 -11.73
C GLY A 94 -18.02 -14.79 -10.22
N LEU A 95 -17.30 -13.95 -9.49
CA LEU A 95 -17.53 -13.72 -8.04
C LEU A 95 -18.62 -12.67 -7.76
N ASN A 96 -19.27 -12.10 -8.78
CA ASN A 96 -20.35 -11.12 -8.62
C ASN A 96 -21.72 -11.54 -9.17
N LEU A 97 -21.93 -12.81 -9.52
CA LEU A 97 -23.26 -13.34 -9.83
C LEU A 97 -23.36 -14.79 -9.36
N PHE A 98 -23.73 -15.01 -8.10
CA PHE A 98 -24.62 -16.09 -7.62
C PHE A 98 -24.90 -15.87 -6.12
N GLY A 99 -25.52 -14.74 -5.81
CA GLY A 99 -26.40 -14.62 -4.65
C GLY A 99 -27.79 -15.06 -5.10
N GLY A 100 -28.20 -16.26 -4.70
CA GLY A 100 -29.50 -16.84 -5.07
C GLY A 100 -29.95 -17.79 -3.99
N SER A 101 -30.71 -17.25 -3.04
CA SER A 101 -31.57 -17.95 -2.09
C SER A 101 -32.29 -19.14 -2.72
N GLN A 102 -32.19 -20.30 -2.07
CA GLN A 102 -33.15 -21.38 -2.26
C GLN A 102 -33.59 -21.93 -0.90
N ASP A 103 -34.69 -21.34 -0.47
CA ASP A 103 -35.67 -21.88 0.45
C ASP A 103 -36.15 -23.25 -0.07
N SER A 104 -36.19 -24.26 0.78
CA SER A 104 -36.81 -25.54 0.51
C SER A 104 -37.54 -25.96 1.77
N GLY A 105 -38.84 -25.65 1.77
CA GLY A 105 -39.75 -26.01 2.83
C GLY A 105 -40.01 -27.52 2.85
N ASP A 106 -39.92 -28.08 4.05
CA ASP A 106 -40.67 -29.26 4.42
C ASP A 106 -41.89 -28.82 5.22
N VAL A 107 -43.05 -28.98 4.60
CA VAL A 107 -44.37 -28.74 5.20
C VAL A 107 -44.77 -30.01 5.97
N ALA A 108 -44.61 -29.99 7.29
CA ALA A 108 -45.27 -30.93 8.19
C ALA A 108 -46.43 -30.21 8.90
N PHE A 109 -47.64 -30.61 8.56
CA PHE A 109 -48.89 -30.06 9.09
C PHE A 109 -49.13 -30.57 10.52
N ALA A 110 -49.17 -29.68 11.51
CA ALA A 110 -49.63 -29.97 12.87
C ALA A 110 -50.79 -29.02 13.26
N PRO A 111 -51.87 -29.50 13.90
CA PRO A 111 -53.05 -28.69 14.22
C PRO A 111 -52.82 -27.72 15.40
N PRO A 112 -53.64 -26.67 15.55
CA PRO A 112 -53.31 -25.53 16.41
C PRO A 112 -53.62 -25.80 17.88
N ALA A 113 -52.68 -25.49 18.77
CA ALA A 113 -52.89 -25.40 20.21
C ALA A 113 -52.67 -23.95 20.68
N GLN A 114 -53.79 -23.36 21.09
CA GLN A 114 -54.05 -22.28 22.05
C GLN A 114 -52.92 -21.31 22.47
N SER A 115 -53.29 -20.04 22.33
CA SER A 115 -52.67 -18.82 22.84
C SER A 115 -52.20 -18.87 24.30
N SER A 116 -50.95 -18.47 24.52
CA SER A 116 -50.46 -17.93 25.80
C SER A 116 -49.73 -16.62 25.55
N GLU A 117 -49.95 -15.67 26.47
CA GLU A 117 -49.65 -14.24 26.40
C GLU A 117 -48.18 -13.88 26.13
N SER A 118 -47.99 -12.76 25.43
CA SER A 118 -46.68 -12.18 25.13
C SER A 118 -46.07 -11.50 26.36
N SER A 119 -44.88 -11.92 26.76
CA SER A 119 -43.95 -11.11 27.55
C SER A 119 -42.85 -10.59 26.61
N GLN A 120 -42.82 -9.27 26.38
CA GLN A 120 -41.68 -8.64 25.69
C GLN A 120 -40.41 -8.76 26.56
N PRO A 121 -39.26 -9.16 26.02
CA PRO A 121 -38.01 -9.07 26.74
C PRO A 121 -37.57 -7.60 26.84
N GLU A 122 -37.31 -7.18 28.08
CA GLU A 122 -36.70 -5.91 28.46
C GLU A 122 -35.34 -5.72 27.76
N PRO A 123 -34.97 -4.51 27.30
CA PRO A 123 -33.70 -4.30 26.61
C PRO A 123 -32.54 -4.63 27.55
N THR A 124 -31.79 -5.68 27.23
CA THR A 124 -30.59 -6.07 27.95
C THR A 124 -29.59 -4.91 27.87
N ARG A 125 -29.43 -4.19 28.98
CA ARG A 125 -28.43 -3.13 29.12
C ARG A 125 -27.06 -3.73 28.82
N ARG A 126 -26.40 -3.27 27.75
CA ARG A 126 -25.00 -3.65 27.47
C ARG A 126 -24.18 -3.43 28.76
N PRO A 127 -23.37 -4.41 29.20
CA PRO A 127 -22.45 -4.19 30.31
C PRO A 127 -21.62 -2.95 30.04
N ALA A 128 -21.51 -2.05 31.02
CA ALA A 128 -20.61 -0.92 30.91
C ALA A 128 -19.19 -1.48 30.74
N THR A 129 -18.56 -1.20 29.60
CA THR A 129 -17.14 -1.46 29.37
C THR A 129 -16.37 -0.81 30.52
N PRO A 130 -15.52 -1.54 31.26
CA PRO A 130 -14.71 -0.94 32.31
C PRO A 130 -13.93 0.22 31.71
N THR A 131 -14.04 1.41 32.31
CA THR A 131 -13.23 2.56 31.92
C THR A 131 -11.76 2.14 32.00
N PRO A 132 -11.01 2.18 30.88
CA PRO A 132 -9.61 1.75 30.88
C PRO A 132 -8.85 2.59 31.91
N LYS A 133 -7.97 1.94 32.68
CA LYS A 133 -7.06 2.67 33.56
C LYS A 133 -6.27 3.65 32.70
N PRO A 134 -6.14 4.93 33.10
CA PRO A 134 -5.33 5.89 32.36
C PRO A 134 -3.92 5.32 32.14
N PHE A 135 -3.47 5.31 30.87
CA PHE A 135 -2.11 4.91 30.56
C PHE A 135 -1.14 5.88 31.23
N THR A 136 -0.14 5.31 31.90
CA THR A 136 0.99 6.09 32.43
C THR A 136 2.21 5.64 31.65
N PRO A 137 2.85 6.53 30.87
CA PRO A 137 4.07 6.18 30.16
C PRO A 137 5.12 5.62 31.14
N PRO A 138 5.89 4.59 30.74
CA PRO A 138 7.07 4.19 31.49
C PRO A 138 7.98 5.39 31.70
N ALA A 139 8.67 5.45 32.84
CA ALA A 139 9.65 6.50 33.06
C ALA A 139 10.73 6.42 31.98
N ALA A 140 11.08 7.54 31.35
CA ALA A 140 12.18 7.59 30.40
C ALA A 140 13.44 7.03 31.07
N THR A 141 14.08 6.06 30.43
CA THR A 141 15.34 5.50 30.91
C THR A 141 16.40 6.60 30.85
N SER A 142 16.83 7.06 32.02
CA SER A 142 17.86 8.11 32.18
C SER A 142 19.28 7.60 31.92
N GLY A 143 19.43 6.45 31.26
CA GLY A 143 20.73 5.86 30.91
C GLY A 143 21.22 6.45 29.60
N GLU A 144 22.40 7.06 29.60
CA GLU A 144 23.07 7.52 28.38
C GLU A 144 23.23 6.37 27.38
N GLY A 145 22.62 6.54 26.21
CA GLY A 145 22.91 5.82 24.99
C GLY A 145 22.19 4.47 24.87
N ASP A 146 21.49 4.33 23.75
CA ASP A 146 20.89 3.09 23.22
C ASP A 146 19.45 2.84 23.63
N THR A 147 18.63 3.89 23.56
CA THR A 147 17.17 3.77 23.58
C THR A 147 16.56 3.84 22.18
N TRP A 148 15.48 3.09 21.94
CA TRP A 148 14.71 3.08 20.70
C TRP A 148 13.23 3.35 20.95
N LEU A 149 12.63 4.13 20.04
CA LEU A 149 11.19 4.16 19.83
C LEU A 149 10.86 3.55 18.47
N VAL A 150 10.07 2.47 18.47
CA VAL A 150 9.51 1.85 17.27
C VAL A 150 8.02 2.20 17.19
N MET A 151 7.62 2.82 16.08
CA MET A 151 6.26 3.26 15.82
C MET A 151 5.67 2.47 14.66
N LEU A 152 4.58 1.76 14.92
CA LEU A 152 3.85 0.97 13.94
C LEU A 152 2.58 1.76 13.54
N TYR A 153 2.52 2.21 12.29
CA TYR A 153 1.35 2.87 11.72
C TYR A 153 0.67 1.87 10.78
N GLN A 154 -0.38 1.24 11.27
CA GLN A 154 -0.98 0.04 10.69
C GLN A 154 -2.39 0.37 10.21
N ASP A 155 -2.52 0.62 8.91
CA ASP A 155 -3.82 0.86 8.29
C ASP A 155 -4.46 -0.49 7.91
N ALA A 156 -5.15 -1.09 8.88
CA ALA A 156 -5.89 -2.32 8.70
C ALA A 156 -7.37 -2.06 8.37
N ASP A 157 -7.74 -0.82 7.98
CA ASP A 157 -9.06 -0.50 7.41
C ASP A 157 -9.20 -0.99 5.95
N ASP A 158 -8.74 -2.22 5.70
CA ASP A 158 -8.74 -2.85 4.40
C ASP A 158 -9.47 -4.21 4.39
N LYS A 159 -10.23 -4.45 3.32
CA LYS A 159 -11.10 -5.62 3.19
C LYS A 159 -10.34 -6.93 3.03
N VAL A 160 -9.08 -6.85 2.61
CA VAL A 160 -8.23 -7.98 2.27
C VAL A 160 -7.14 -8.15 3.32
N LEU A 161 -6.52 -7.05 3.76
CA LEU A 161 -5.34 -7.08 4.64
C LEU A 161 -5.67 -6.93 6.13
N GLU A 162 -6.91 -6.63 6.54
CA GLU A 162 -7.23 -6.36 7.96
C GLU A 162 -6.67 -7.44 8.89
N LYS A 163 -6.93 -8.72 8.58
CA LYS A 163 -6.47 -9.82 9.42
C LYS A 163 -4.94 -9.87 9.49
N ASP A 164 -4.29 -9.67 8.36
CA ASP A 164 -2.85 -9.87 8.24
C ASP A 164 -2.09 -8.78 9.01
N ILE A 165 -2.46 -7.52 8.79
CA ILE A 165 -1.89 -6.36 9.52
C ILE A 165 -2.20 -6.46 11.02
N TYR A 166 -3.40 -6.94 11.39
CA TYR A 166 -3.73 -7.22 12.78
C TYR A 166 -2.81 -8.30 13.38
N VAL A 167 -2.51 -9.38 12.65
CA VAL A 167 -1.60 -10.43 13.12
C VAL A 167 -0.18 -9.92 13.27
N ASP A 168 0.26 -8.99 12.42
CA ASP A 168 1.59 -8.37 12.54
C ASP A 168 1.75 -7.63 13.88
N LEU A 169 0.67 -7.02 14.42
CA LEU A 169 0.68 -6.49 15.79
C LEU A 169 0.85 -7.62 16.83
N ASN A 170 0.17 -8.76 16.67
CA ASN A 170 0.38 -9.92 17.57
C ASN A 170 1.80 -10.48 17.46
N GLU A 171 2.42 -10.45 16.27
CA GLU A 171 3.82 -10.83 16.13
C GLU A 171 4.74 -9.89 16.92
N ALA A 172 4.48 -8.58 16.87
CA ALA A 172 5.20 -7.60 17.69
C ALA A 172 5.00 -7.83 19.21
N GLU A 173 3.80 -8.26 19.63
CA GLU A 173 3.51 -8.64 21.02
C GLU A 173 4.30 -9.84 21.49
N ARG A 174 4.74 -10.75 20.63
CA ARG A 174 5.61 -11.86 21.08
C ARG A 174 6.95 -11.39 21.63
N ILE A 175 7.31 -10.14 21.40
CA ILE A 175 8.50 -9.50 21.97
C ILE A 175 8.10 -8.41 22.97
N GLY A 176 7.25 -7.48 22.55
CA GLY A 176 6.81 -6.34 23.36
C GLY A 176 7.91 -5.33 23.67
N SER A 177 7.51 -4.25 24.33
CA SER A 177 8.42 -3.20 24.79
C SER A 177 9.30 -3.66 25.96
N SER A 178 10.47 -3.04 26.11
CA SER A 178 11.43 -3.21 27.21
C SER A 178 11.80 -1.85 27.82
N ASP A 179 12.73 -1.83 28.77
CA ASP A 179 13.22 -0.58 29.40
C ASP A 179 13.92 0.35 28.39
N ASN A 180 14.58 -0.20 27.36
CA ASN A 180 15.35 0.57 26.38
C ASN A 180 14.70 0.60 24.99
N VAL A 181 13.62 -0.15 24.77
CA VAL A 181 12.94 -0.22 23.47
C VAL A 181 11.46 -0.09 23.72
N HIS A 182 10.89 1.06 23.36
CA HIS A 182 9.46 1.28 23.40
C HIS A 182 8.86 1.00 22.03
N ILE A 183 7.77 0.23 22.01
CA ILE A 183 7.05 -0.12 20.79
C ILE A 183 5.62 0.36 20.97
N VAL A 184 5.17 1.22 20.06
CA VAL A 184 3.80 1.74 20.04
C VAL A 184 3.17 1.53 18.68
N ALA A 185 1.87 1.28 18.67
CA ALA A 185 1.12 1.08 17.44
C ALA A 185 -0.09 2.01 17.40
N GLN A 186 -0.39 2.55 16.23
CA GLN A 186 -1.72 3.05 15.88
C GLN A 186 -2.29 2.13 14.82
N VAL A 187 -3.42 1.51 15.13
CA VAL A 187 -4.08 0.53 14.25
C VAL A 187 -5.50 0.96 14.02
N ASP A 188 -5.88 1.09 12.76
CA ASP A 188 -7.28 1.21 12.34
C ASP A 188 -7.76 -0.10 11.75
N ARG A 189 -8.99 -0.54 12.05
CA ARG A 189 -9.49 -1.84 11.59
C ARG A 189 -10.76 -1.70 10.79
N TYR A 190 -10.84 -2.53 9.76
CA TYR A 190 -12.03 -2.64 8.95
C TYR A 190 -13.13 -3.45 9.63
N ARG A 191 -14.37 -3.00 9.54
CA ARG A 191 -15.51 -3.68 10.19
C ARG A 191 -15.87 -5.07 9.61
N ARG A 192 -15.29 -5.48 8.49
CA ARG A 192 -15.80 -6.65 7.71
C ARG A 192 -14.72 -7.58 7.15
N GLY A 193 -13.44 -7.32 7.33
CA GLY A 193 -12.36 -8.16 6.80
C GLY A 193 -12.09 -9.34 7.73
N PHE A 194 -12.14 -9.10 9.04
CA PHE A 194 -11.75 -10.03 10.08
C PHE A 194 -12.55 -9.84 11.37
N ARG A 195 -13.29 -10.87 11.77
CA ARG A 195 -14.16 -10.83 12.96
C ARG A 195 -13.48 -11.20 14.27
N GLY A 196 -12.16 -11.31 14.28
CA GLY A 196 -11.40 -11.71 15.46
C GLY A 196 -11.30 -10.59 16.49
N ASP A 197 -10.99 -10.99 17.73
CA ASP A 197 -10.73 -10.11 18.88
C ASP A 197 -11.72 -8.94 19.01
N GLY A 198 -13.00 -9.27 19.05
CA GLY A 198 -14.07 -8.30 19.30
C GLY A 198 -14.60 -7.54 18.07
N ASP A 199 -14.00 -7.71 16.89
CA ASP A 199 -14.51 -7.12 15.62
C ASP A 199 -14.69 -5.60 15.74
N TRP A 200 -13.72 -4.91 16.36
CA TRP A 200 -13.73 -3.45 16.51
C TRP A 200 -13.30 -2.76 15.21
N ASP A 201 -13.86 -1.58 14.97
CA ASP A 201 -13.83 -0.83 13.72
C ASP A 201 -13.50 0.65 13.94
N THR A 202 -12.44 0.91 14.70
CA THR A 202 -12.03 2.25 15.12
C THR A 202 -10.51 2.30 15.19
N THR A 203 -9.90 3.45 14.98
CA THR A 203 -8.48 3.66 15.22
C THR A 203 -8.13 3.64 16.71
N LYS A 204 -7.17 2.79 17.10
CA LYS A 204 -6.70 2.65 18.49
C LYS A 204 -5.19 2.80 18.59
N ARG A 205 -4.73 3.33 19.72
CA ARG A 205 -3.30 3.35 20.08
C ARG A 205 -2.99 2.30 21.13
N PHE A 206 -1.88 1.59 20.95
CA PHE A 206 -1.41 0.55 21.86
C PHE A 206 0.03 0.83 22.32
N TYR A 207 0.29 0.59 23.60
CA TYR A 207 1.64 0.33 24.08
C TYR A 207 1.88 -1.17 23.99
N VAL A 208 2.78 -1.60 23.11
CA VAL A 208 2.94 -3.01 22.79
C VAL A 208 3.66 -3.71 23.93
N THR A 209 3.01 -4.70 24.54
CA THR A 209 3.54 -5.48 25.66
C THR A 209 3.65 -6.95 25.31
N TYR A 210 4.55 -7.66 25.98
CA TYR A 210 4.74 -9.08 25.73
C TYR A 210 3.45 -9.90 25.92
N ASP A 211 3.02 -10.61 24.87
CA ASP A 211 1.98 -11.64 24.87
C ASP A 211 2.36 -12.72 23.84
N PRO A 212 2.42 -14.01 24.22
CA PRO A 212 2.72 -15.08 23.28
C PRO A 212 1.55 -15.47 22.35
N ASP A 213 0.32 -15.01 22.62
CA ASP A 213 -0.86 -15.37 21.82
C ASP A 213 -0.90 -14.64 20.47
N LEU A 214 -0.88 -15.40 19.38
CA LEU A 214 -0.95 -14.88 18.01
C LEU A 214 -2.37 -14.64 17.49
N ASN A 215 -3.40 -14.83 18.33
CA ASN A 215 -4.80 -14.74 17.92
C ASN A 215 -5.53 -13.55 18.54
N ARG A 216 -4.88 -12.81 19.44
CA ARG A 216 -5.51 -11.79 20.26
C ARG A 216 -4.53 -10.70 20.65
N VAL A 217 -4.88 -9.43 20.42
CA VAL A 217 -4.15 -8.29 20.96
C VAL A 217 -4.44 -8.15 22.46
N SER A 218 -3.41 -8.26 23.28
CA SER A 218 -3.49 -8.09 24.74
C SER A 218 -2.73 -6.87 25.24
N SER A 219 -2.06 -6.15 24.34
CA SER A 219 -1.36 -4.91 24.60
C SER A 219 -2.26 -3.86 25.22
N GLN A 220 -1.64 -3.01 26.03
CA GLN A 220 -2.36 -1.97 26.71
C GLN A 220 -2.89 -0.95 25.69
N GLN A 221 -4.21 -0.92 25.51
CA GLN A 221 -4.87 0.15 24.76
C GLN A 221 -4.66 1.47 25.52
N ILE A 222 -3.95 2.40 24.89
CA ILE A 222 -3.67 3.75 25.41
C ILE A 222 -4.90 4.64 25.19
N ALA A 223 -5.43 4.62 23.98
CA ALA A 223 -6.55 5.44 23.55
C ALA A 223 -7.36 4.73 22.46
N ASP A 224 -8.66 5.02 22.44
CA ASP A 224 -9.56 4.78 21.32
C ASP A 224 -9.84 6.14 20.70
N MET A 225 -9.43 6.33 19.45
CA MET A 225 -9.51 7.62 18.75
C MET A 225 -10.83 7.77 17.98
N GLY A 226 -11.69 6.73 18.00
CA GLY A 226 -12.76 6.60 17.02
C GLY A 226 -12.21 6.33 15.63
N GLU A 227 -13.01 6.56 14.61
CA GLU A 227 -12.57 6.51 13.22
C GLU A 227 -11.66 7.70 12.89
N LEU A 228 -10.47 7.45 12.36
CA LEU A 228 -9.59 8.43 11.75
C LEU A 228 -9.39 8.08 10.28
N ASN A 229 -8.87 9.02 9.49
CA ASN A 229 -8.44 8.73 8.13
C ASN A 229 -6.94 8.39 8.16
N MET A 230 -6.59 7.12 8.01
CA MET A 230 -5.20 6.67 8.02
C MET A 230 -4.43 7.09 6.75
N ALA A 231 -5.14 7.47 5.69
CA ALA A 231 -4.58 8.07 4.48
C ALA A 231 -4.21 9.56 4.65
N ASP A 232 -4.63 10.21 5.74
CA ASP A 232 -4.36 11.63 6.00
C ASP A 232 -2.96 11.84 6.61
N GLY A 233 -2.17 12.72 6.01
CA GLY A 233 -0.87 13.13 6.53
C GLY A 233 -0.94 13.74 7.93
N ASP A 234 -2.03 14.41 8.29
CA ASP A 234 -2.24 14.97 9.64
C ASP A 234 -2.44 13.87 10.68
N THR A 235 -3.11 12.76 10.33
CA THR A 235 -3.28 11.59 11.21
C THR A 235 -1.93 10.94 11.52
N LEU A 236 -1.07 10.78 10.49
CA LEU A 236 0.30 10.29 10.66
C LEU A 236 1.12 11.25 11.53
N ALA A 237 1.07 12.55 11.23
CA ALA A 237 1.82 13.56 11.96
C ALA A 237 1.43 13.62 13.45
N ASP A 238 0.13 13.51 13.75
CA ASP A 238 -0.38 13.47 15.13
C ASP A 238 0.14 12.25 15.89
N PHE A 239 0.02 11.05 15.31
CA PHE A 239 0.49 9.81 15.93
C PHE A 239 1.99 9.85 16.24
N VAL A 240 2.81 10.19 15.25
CA VAL A 240 4.26 10.14 15.39
C VAL A 240 4.76 11.24 16.33
N THR A 241 4.18 12.45 16.25
CA THR A 241 4.51 13.52 17.20
C THR A 241 4.18 13.12 18.63
N TRP A 242 2.96 12.61 18.86
CA TRP A 242 2.56 12.12 20.17
C TRP A 242 3.48 11.01 20.68
N ALA A 243 3.87 10.07 19.83
CA ALA A 243 4.75 8.96 20.20
C ALA A 243 6.13 9.46 20.62
N ILE A 244 6.76 10.36 19.85
CA ILE A 244 8.07 10.93 20.15
C ILE A 244 8.05 11.75 21.45
N GLU A 245 7.00 12.56 21.67
CA GLU A 245 6.86 13.36 22.88
C GLU A 245 6.60 12.50 24.13
N THR A 246 5.88 11.39 23.97
CA THR A 246 5.52 10.48 25.08
C THR A 246 6.65 9.52 25.44
N PHE A 247 7.40 9.04 24.44
CA PHE A 247 8.47 8.05 24.58
C PHE A 247 9.77 8.56 23.93
N PRO A 248 10.39 9.61 24.50
CA PRO A 248 11.64 10.14 23.96
C PRO A 248 12.74 9.06 23.97
N ALA A 249 13.43 8.91 22.85
CA ALA A 249 14.49 7.94 22.64
C ALA A 249 15.68 8.54 21.87
N ASP A 250 16.80 7.81 21.83
CA ASP A 250 17.97 8.19 21.03
C ASP A 250 17.76 7.89 19.54
N LYS A 251 17.02 6.82 19.24
CA LYS A 251 16.82 6.30 17.89
C LYS A 251 15.35 6.04 17.60
N TYR A 252 14.93 6.34 16.37
CA TYR A 252 13.53 6.29 15.98
C TYR A 252 13.34 5.45 14.71
N ALA A 253 12.46 4.45 14.80
CA ALA A 253 11.98 3.66 13.67
C ALA A 253 10.48 3.89 13.48
N LEU A 254 10.07 4.25 12.26
CA LEU A 254 8.67 4.37 11.86
C LEU A 254 8.39 3.34 10.77
N ILE A 255 7.39 2.47 10.98
CA ILE A 255 6.98 1.44 10.03
C ILE A 255 5.53 1.68 9.65
N LEU A 256 5.25 1.82 8.36
CA LEU A 256 3.90 2.00 7.82
C LEU A 256 3.49 0.72 7.07
N SER A 257 2.28 0.22 7.33
CA SER A 257 1.77 -1.04 6.76
C SER A 257 0.37 -0.85 6.17
N ASP A 258 0.22 -1.22 4.88
CA ASP A 258 -1.00 -1.43 4.08
C ASP A 258 -0.57 -1.69 2.61
N HIS A 259 -1.47 -1.55 1.64
CA HIS A 259 -1.15 -1.47 0.22
C HIS A 259 -0.21 -0.30 -0.11
N GLY A 260 0.66 -0.55 -1.09
CA GLY A 260 1.52 0.46 -1.69
C GLY A 260 1.41 0.48 -3.21
N MET A 261 1.69 1.64 -3.80
CA MET A 261 1.66 1.86 -5.24
C MET A 261 2.97 2.45 -5.79
N GLY A 262 3.99 2.61 -4.93
CA GLY A 262 5.25 3.25 -5.24
C GLY A 262 5.15 4.77 -5.23
N TRP A 263 5.62 5.44 -6.29
CA TRP A 263 5.65 6.91 -6.37
C TRP A 263 4.29 7.62 -6.18
N PRO A 264 3.13 7.02 -6.53
CA PRO A 264 1.84 7.60 -6.19
C PRO A 264 1.58 7.70 -4.68
N GLY A 265 2.08 6.76 -3.87
CA GLY A 265 1.70 6.63 -2.45
C GLY A 265 1.09 5.25 -2.14
N GLY A 266 0.23 5.19 -1.13
CA GLY A 266 -0.40 3.97 -0.62
C GLY A 266 -1.32 4.25 0.57
N TRP A 267 -1.50 3.28 1.48
CA TRP A 267 -2.22 3.42 2.76
C TRP A 267 -3.61 4.03 2.59
N SER A 268 -4.52 3.20 2.06
CA SER A 268 -5.83 3.67 1.63
C SER A 268 -6.92 3.35 2.63
N ASP A 269 -7.50 4.39 3.17
CA ASP A 269 -8.61 4.29 4.10
C ASP A 269 -9.88 4.84 3.42
N LYS A 270 -10.90 3.99 3.29
CA LYS A 270 -12.14 4.35 2.59
C LYS A 270 -13.33 4.46 3.52
N ASP A 271 -13.31 3.81 4.69
CA ASP A 271 -14.46 3.83 5.59
C ASP A 271 -14.53 5.15 6.39
N SER A 272 -13.41 5.85 6.56
CA SER A 272 -13.35 7.23 7.09
C SER A 272 -14.14 8.26 6.25
N GLY A 273 -14.51 7.91 5.01
CA GLY A 273 -15.42 8.68 4.15
C GLY A 273 -14.79 9.88 3.43
N GLY A 274 -13.46 10.01 3.47
CA GLY A 274 -12.68 11.00 2.75
C GLY A 274 -12.53 10.71 1.25
N ARG A 275 -12.16 11.74 0.48
CA ARG A 275 -11.69 11.61 -0.91
C ARG A 275 -10.24 12.10 -1.06
N GLY A 276 -9.60 12.44 0.06
CA GLY A 276 -8.52 13.41 0.12
C GLY A 276 -9.05 14.82 -0.16
N ASP A 277 -8.54 15.85 0.54
CA ASP A 277 -8.79 17.27 0.17
C ASP A 277 -7.90 17.71 -1.01
N ASP A 278 -7.24 16.75 -1.65
CA ASP A 278 -6.22 17.02 -2.63
C ASP A 278 -6.77 17.22 -4.04
N ASN A 279 -6.38 18.35 -4.65
CA ASN A 279 -6.67 18.66 -6.05
C ASN A 279 -5.73 17.92 -7.01
N ILE A 280 -5.57 16.62 -6.82
CA ILE A 280 -4.77 15.73 -7.66
C ILE A 280 -5.65 14.76 -8.44
N ALA A 281 -5.23 14.41 -9.65
CA ALA A 281 -6.03 13.57 -10.53
C ALA A 281 -6.23 12.14 -9.98
N LEU A 282 -5.29 11.65 -9.17
CA LEU A 282 -5.30 10.30 -8.61
C LEU A 282 -6.32 10.15 -7.47
N ALA A 283 -6.50 11.17 -6.64
CA ALA A 283 -7.50 11.23 -5.56
C ALA A 283 -8.95 11.04 -6.04
N ARG A 284 -9.21 11.19 -7.35
CA ARG A 284 -10.50 10.86 -7.96
C ARG A 284 -10.89 9.39 -7.79
N ASN A 285 -9.93 8.51 -7.53
CA ASN A 285 -10.13 7.07 -7.38
C ASN A 285 -10.20 6.61 -5.91
N GLY A 286 -10.14 7.54 -4.96
CA GLY A 286 -10.10 7.25 -3.52
C GLY A 286 -8.97 8.01 -2.83
N ASP A 287 -9.09 8.12 -1.51
CA ASP A 287 -8.04 8.68 -0.68
C ASP A 287 -6.87 7.70 -0.53
N GLN A 288 -5.68 8.25 -0.39
CA GLN A 288 -4.39 7.55 -0.23
C GLN A 288 -3.46 8.51 0.48
N LEU A 289 -2.54 8.01 1.30
CA LEU A 289 -1.40 8.82 1.71
C LEU A 289 -0.46 8.98 0.51
N PHE A 290 -0.58 10.09 -0.21
CA PHE A 290 0.22 10.37 -1.39
C PHE A 290 1.66 10.70 -0.99
N LEU A 291 2.63 10.40 -1.87
CA LEU A 291 4.05 10.58 -1.54
C LEU A 291 4.42 12.02 -1.13
N MET A 292 3.72 13.01 -1.72
CA MET A 292 3.86 14.43 -1.36
C MET A 292 3.31 14.77 0.02
N GLU A 293 2.22 14.13 0.44
CA GLU A 293 1.66 14.29 1.79
C GLU A 293 2.54 13.58 2.81
N LEU A 294 3.07 12.39 2.48
CA LEU A 294 4.05 11.70 3.32
C LEU A 294 5.31 12.56 3.54
N ASP A 295 5.86 13.18 2.49
CA ASP A 295 6.99 14.12 2.59
C ASP A 295 6.66 15.31 3.51
N GLN A 296 5.46 15.89 3.34
CA GLN A 296 4.98 17.00 4.16
C GLN A 296 4.80 16.60 5.63
N ALA A 297 4.13 15.48 5.91
CA ALA A 297 3.87 14.97 7.25
C ALA A 297 5.18 14.66 7.99
N LEU A 298 6.13 14.00 7.31
CA LEU A 298 7.46 13.74 7.88
C LEU A 298 8.24 15.03 8.16
N GLY A 299 8.11 16.04 7.29
CA GLY A 299 8.64 17.38 7.51
C GLY A 299 8.03 18.04 8.75
N GLU A 300 6.71 18.03 8.87
CA GLU A 300 5.98 18.58 10.01
C GLU A 300 6.37 17.89 11.32
N ILE A 301 6.42 16.56 11.35
CA ILE A 301 6.84 15.79 12.53
C ILE A 301 8.21 16.27 13.02
N ARG A 302 9.18 16.42 12.10
CA ARG A 302 10.54 16.87 12.44
C ARG A 302 10.54 18.30 12.97
N GLU A 303 9.74 19.18 12.40
CA GLU A 303 9.60 20.56 12.86
C GLU A 303 8.98 20.66 14.26
N ARG A 304 7.96 19.85 14.55
CA ARG A 304 7.24 19.83 15.84
C ARG A 304 8.06 19.20 16.96
N THR A 305 8.74 18.10 16.67
CA THR A 305 9.46 17.30 17.68
C THR A 305 10.93 17.71 17.83
N GLY A 306 11.49 18.43 16.87
CA GLY A 306 12.92 18.71 16.79
C GLY A 306 13.77 17.52 16.33
N LEU A 307 13.13 16.45 15.84
CA LEU A 307 13.82 15.28 15.30
C LEU A 307 14.64 15.67 14.06
N GLU A 308 15.95 15.42 14.07
CA GLU A 308 16.79 15.69 12.89
C GLU A 308 16.37 14.77 11.74
N LYS A 309 16.33 13.46 11.99
CA LYS A 309 15.92 12.39 11.07
C LYS A 309 15.52 11.15 11.86
N PHE A 310 14.63 10.35 11.31
CA PHE A 310 14.45 8.96 11.72
C PHE A 310 15.72 8.15 11.42
N ASP A 311 16.04 7.20 12.28
CA ASP A 311 17.08 6.21 11.99
C ASP A 311 16.63 5.28 10.87
N LEU A 312 15.34 4.92 10.88
CA LEU A 312 14.73 4.02 9.91
C LEU A 312 13.29 4.41 9.60
N ILE A 313 12.94 4.46 8.31
CA ILE A 313 11.54 4.37 7.87
C ILE A 313 11.35 3.05 7.12
N GLY A 314 10.44 2.21 7.61
CA GLY A 314 10.02 0.99 6.96
C GLY A 314 8.69 1.18 6.23
N LEU A 315 8.61 0.73 4.98
CA LEU A 315 7.39 0.70 4.21
C LEU A 315 7.03 -0.76 3.95
N ASP A 316 6.27 -1.35 4.88
CA ASP A 316 5.71 -2.70 4.79
C ASP A 316 4.48 -2.64 3.87
N ALA A 317 4.76 -2.34 2.61
CA ALA A 317 3.82 -2.02 1.56
C ALA A 317 4.44 -2.31 0.18
N CYS A 318 3.58 -2.77 -0.73
CA CYS A 318 3.98 -3.15 -2.10
C CYS A 318 4.59 -1.99 -2.89
N LEU A 319 5.55 -2.28 -3.78
CA LEU A 319 6.07 -1.35 -4.80
C LEU A 319 6.77 -0.08 -4.27
N MET A 320 7.09 -0.01 -2.97
CA MET A 320 7.64 1.20 -2.36
C MET A 320 9.15 1.42 -2.57
N SER A 321 9.89 0.43 -3.11
CA SER A 321 11.32 0.54 -3.43
C SER A 321 11.58 1.24 -4.76
N HIS A 322 10.97 2.42 -4.93
CA HIS A 322 11.16 3.30 -6.08
C HIS A 322 12.14 4.43 -5.75
N VAL A 323 12.89 4.91 -6.74
CA VAL A 323 13.86 5.99 -6.52
C VAL A 323 13.19 7.29 -6.10
N GLU A 324 11.98 7.56 -6.59
CA GLU A 324 11.15 8.72 -6.22
C GLU A 324 10.74 8.66 -4.75
N VAL A 325 10.37 7.46 -4.26
CA VAL A 325 10.02 7.25 -2.85
C VAL A 325 11.24 7.50 -1.97
N TYR A 326 12.39 6.91 -2.32
CA TYR A 326 13.62 7.14 -1.55
C TYR A 326 14.09 8.59 -1.58
N ASP A 327 13.90 9.32 -2.68
CA ASP A 327 14.23 10.75 -2.75
C ASP A 327 13.33 11.58 -1.81
N ALA A 328 12.03 11.27 -1.76
CA ALA A 328 11.10 11.90 -0.84
C ALA A 328 11.40 11.59 0.64
N LEU A 329 11.89 10.39 0.96
CA LEU A 329 12.27 10.01 2.33
C LEU A 329 13.65 10.55 2.75
N ALA A 330 14.54 10.83 1.79
CA ALA A 330 15.93 11.18 2.07
C ALA A 330 16.14 12.41 2.99
N PRO A 331 15.30 13.45 2.98
CA PRO A 331 15.39 14.53 3.96
C PRO A 331 15.05 14.10 5.39
N HIS A 332 14.28 13.03 5.56
CA HIS A 332 13.62 12.68 6.82
C HIS A 332 14.20 11.46 7.52
N ALA A 333 14.85 10.56 6.81
CA ALA A 333 15.41 9.33 7.38
C ALA A 333 16.87 9.07 6.98
N ARG A 334 17.56 8.24 7.77
CA ARG A 334 18.92 7.74 7.45
C ARG A 334 18.85 6.48 6.61
N TYR A 335 17.97 5.55 6.96
CA TYR A 335 17.76 4.29 6.25
C TYR A 335 16.29 4.10 5.89
N ALA A 336 16.03 3.41 4.79
CA ALA A 336 14.70 2.93 4.42
C ALA A 336 14.71 1.42 4.17
N VAL A 337 13.59 0.76 4.47
CA VAL A 337 13.33 -0.63 4.04
C VAL A 337 12.03 -0.66 3.26
N ALA A 338 12.06 -1.22 2.05
CA ALA A 338 10.89 -1.31 1.17
C ALA A 338 11.02 -2.42 0.12
N SER A 339 9.90 -2.87 -0.44
CA SER A 339 9.84 -3.85 -1.52
C SER A 339 9.73 -3.20 -2.91
N GLN A 340 10.43 -3.74 -3.91
CA GLN A 340 10.23 -3.32 -5.31
C GLN A 340 9.00 -3.97 -5.93
N GLU A 341 8.63 -5.14 -5.42
CA GLU A 341 7.56 -5.98 -5.94
C GLU A 341 6.36 -5.93 -5.00
N THR A 342 5.35 -6.75 -5.27
CA THR A 342 4.29 -7.03 -4.30
C THR A 342 4.85 -7.85 -3.14
N GLU A 343 4.44 -7.52 -1.93
CA GLU A 343 4.76 -8.30 -0.73
C GLU A 343 3.68 -9.36 -0.46
N PRO A 344 4.01 -10.49 0.19
CA PRO A 344 3.01 -11.39 0.71
C PRO A 344 2.16 -10.69 1.76
N ALA A 345 0.88 -11.05 1.89
CA ALA A 345 0.01 -10.49 2.93
C ALA A 345 0.55 -10.71 4.36
N LEU A 346 1.32 -11.79 4.56
CA LEU A 346 2.66 -11.77 5.18
C LEU A 346 3.09 -10.55 6.00
N GLY A 347 3.31 -9.44 5.30
CA GLY A 347 4.08 -8.35 5.87
C GLY A 347 5.50 -8.81 6.27
N TRP A 348 6.05 -8.17 7.28
CA TRP A 348 7.41 -8.45 7.78
C TRP A 348 7.44 -9.36 9.00
N ALA A 349 8.59 -9.98 9.26
CA ALA A 349 8.79 -10.84 10.43
C ALA A 349 9.00 -10.02 11.72
N TYR A 350 7.95 -9.35 12.20
CA TYR A 350 8.00 -8.40 13.33
C TYR A 350 8.65 -9.01 14.57
N ALA A 351 8.27 -10.23 14.95
CA ALA A 351 8.87 -10.90 16.10
C ALA A 351 10.40 -11.09 15.94
N GLY A 352 10.88 -11.38 14.73
CA GLY A 352 12.29 -11.68 14.48
C GLY A 352 13.20 -10.46 14.68
N PHE A 353 12.95 -9.37 13.94
CA PHE A 353 13.80 -8.18 14.05
C PHE A 353 13.61 -7.44 15.37
N LEU A 354 12.40 -7.46 15.97
CA LEU A 354 12.17 -6.85 17.28
C LEU A 354 12.88 -7.63 18.39
N ASP A 355 12.93 -8.96 18.33
CA ASP A 355 13.71 -9.77 19.28
C ASP A 355 15.19 -9.38 19.26
N ALA A 356 15.76 -9.24 18.05
CA ALA A 356 17.14 -8.83 17.88
C ALA A 356 17.39 -7.40 18.41
N LEU A 357 16.43 -6.48 18.19
CA LEU A 357 16.49 -5.11 18.70
C LEU A 357 16.43 -5.05 20.23
N VAL A 358 15.47 -5.73 20.86
CA VAL A 358 15.30 -5.73 22.32
C VAL A 358 16.50 -6.38 23.01
N LYS A 359 17.09 -7.43 22.42
CA LYS A 359 18.32 -8.07 22.94
C LYS A 359 19.57 -7.21 22.76
N ASN A 360 19.58 -6.29 21.80
CA ASN A 360 20.72 -5.43 21.51
C ASN A 360 20.27 -4.03 21.05
N PRO A 361 19.83 -3.18 21.98
CA PRO A 361 19.31 -1.85 21.63
C PRO A 361 20.41 -0.89 21.16
N GLY A 362 21.70 -1.24 21.35
CA GLY A 362 22.84 -0.52 20.76
C GLY A 362 23.05 -0.77 19.27
N ILE A 363 22.16 -1.52 18.62
CA ILE A 363 22.18 -1.72 17.17
C ILE A 363 22.02 -0.38 16.43
N SER A 364 22.70 -0.25 15.30
CA SER A 364 22.55 0.91 14.41
C SER A 364 21.30 0.80 13.54
N GLY A 365 20.73 1.91 13.08
CA GLY A 365 19.63 1.87 12.09
C GLY A 365 19.99 1.11 10.81
N LYS A 366 21.27 1.13 10.42
CA LYS A 366 21.80 0.33 9.31
C LYS A 366 21.65 -1.16 9.55
N ASP A 367 22.08 -1.63 10.72
CA ASP A 367 22.07 -3.06 11.01
C ASP A 367 20.64 -3.54 11.33
N LEU A 368 19.80 -2.70 11.96
CA LEU A 368 18.37 -2.98 12.09
C LEU A 368 17.70 -3.13 10.72
N SER A 369 17.95 -2.20 9.78
CA SER A 369 17.40 -2.29 8.42
C SER A 369 17.80 -3.58 7.69
N ARG A 370 19.02 -4.08 7.93
CA ARG A 370 19.49 -5.35 7.39
C ARG A 370 18.83 -6.56 8.05
N LEU A 371 18.61 -6.51 9.36
CA LEU A 371 17.92 -7.58 10.08
C LEU A 371 16.48 -7.74 9.61
N ILE A 372 15.78 -6.64 9.30
CA ILE A 372 14.45 -6.70 8.70
C ILE A 372 14.51 -7.48 7.38
N VAL A 373 15.44 -7.14 6.49
CA VAL A 373 15.64 -7.88 5.22
C VAL A 373 16.05 -9.34 5.42
N GLN A 374 16.89 -9.63 6.41
CA GLN A 374 17.38 -10.99 6.67
C GLN A 374 16.32 -11.89 7.29
N SER A 375 15.52 -11.36 8.20
CA SER A 375 14.43 -12.09 8.87
C SER A 375 13.21 -12.26 7.98
N TYR A 376 13.03 -11.41 6.96
CA TYR A 376 11.90 -11.39 6.05
C TYR A 376 11.48 -12.79 5.58
N ILE A 377 10.22 -13.16 5.85
CA ILE A 377 9.61 -14.47 5.56
C ILE A 377 10.26 -15.69 6.27
N THR A 378 11.51 -15.61 6.71
CA THR A 378 12.20 -16.75 7.34
C THR A 378 11.95 -16.88 8.84
N GLU A 379 11.66 -15.76 9.52
CA GLU A 379 11.39 -15.72 10.97
C GLU A 379 9.97 -15.27 11.33
N ASP A 380 9.13 -15.05 10.31
CA ASP A 380 7.72 -14.68 10.41
C ASP A 380 6.94 -15.74 11.22
N GLN A 381 6.12 -15.32 12.17
CA GLN A 381 5.48 -16.25 13.11
C GLN A 381 4.39 -17.08 12.45
N ARG A 382 3.71 -16.56 11.44
CA ARG A 382 2.78 -17.36 10.61
C ARG A 382 3.51 -18.44 9.81
N ILE A 383 4.83 -18.38 9.68
CA ILE A 383 5.65 -19.41 9.07
C ILE A 383 6.34 -20.29 10.12
N VAL A 384 6.94 -19.75 11.18
CA VAL A 384 7.74 -20.56 12.11
C VAL A 384 6.92 -21.24 13.21
N ASP A 385 5.78 -20.67 13.61
CA ASP A 385 4.87 -21.32 14.55
C ASP A 385 4.06 -22.43 13.86
N ASP A 386 3.99 -23.61 14.47
CA ASP A 386 3.36 -24.78 13.86
C ASP A 386 1.85 -24.61 13.66
N GLN A 387 1.16 -23.95 14.60
CA GLN A 387 -0.28 -23.74 14.54
C GLN A 387 -0.61 -22.61 13.56
N ALA A 388 0.12 -21.50 13.62
CA ALA A 388 -0.07 -20.39 12.68
C ALA A 388 0.26 -20.82 11.25
N ARG A 389 1.32 -21.62 11.04
CA ARG A 389 1.65 -22.21 9.73
C ARG A 389 0.58 -23.18 9.25
N ALA A 390 0.00 -23.98 10.14
CA ALA A 390 -1.13 -24.82 9.78
C ALA A 390 -2.30 -23.99 9.24
N ASP A 391 -2.57 -22.84 9.87
CA ASP A 391 -3.65 -21.93 9.54
C ASP A 391 -3.42 -21.17 8.23
N LEU A 392 -2.19 -20.68 8.01
CA LEU A 392 -1.73 -20.09 6.76
C LEU A 392 -1.89 -21.06 5.57
N MET A 393 -1.62 -22.34 5.80
CA MET A 393 -1.67 -23.39 4.77
C MET A 393 -3.04 -24.09 4.67
N ARG A 394 -4.08 -23.57 5.35
CA ARG A 394 -5.45 -24.10 5.21
C ARG A 394 -5.95 -23.90 3.78
N GLY A 395 -5.97 -25.00 3.02
CA GLY A 395 -6.40 -25.04 1.62
C GLY A 395 -5.39 -25.69 0.68
N SER A 396 -4.11 -25.68 1.04
CA SER A 396 -2.99 -26.22 0.26
C SER A 396 -2.51 -27.59 0.76
N SER A 397 -2.80 -27.97 2.02
CA SER A 397 -2.40 -29.27 2.60
C SER A 397 -3.49 -30.36 2.54
N ARG A 398 -4.17 -30.52 1.39
CA ARG A 398 -5.06 -31.69 1.19
C ARG A 398 -4.25 -32.96 0.98
N GLY A 399 -3.82 -33.59 2.08
CA GLY A 399 -3.36 -34.99 2.12
C GLY A 399 -1.85 -35.25 2.11
N PHE A 400 -1.00 -34.21 2.06
CA PHE A 400 0.47 -34.35 1.97
C PHE A 400 1.25 -33.95 3.25
N GLY A 401 0.55 -33.77 4.38
CA GLY A 401 1.17 -33.24 5.60
C GLY A 401 1.47 -31.74 5.50
N LEU A 402 1.67 -31.08 6.64
CA LEU A 402 2.00 -29.67 6.66
C LEU A 402 3.46 -29.46 6.21
N PRO A 403 3.77 -28.59 5.24
CA PRO A 403 5.15 -28.27 4.89
C PRO A 403 5.91 -27.70 6.10
N SER A 404 7.23 -27.92 6.14
CA SER A 404 8.08 -27.29 7.15
C SER A 404 8.17 -25.78 6.92
N ALA A 405 8.50 -25.01 7.96
CA ALA A 405 8.74 -23.57 7.86
C ALA A 405 9.72 -23.24 6.72
N ALA A 406 10.84 -23.98 6.62
CA ALA A 406 11.83 -23.79 5.56
C ALA A 406 11.28 -24.05 4.14
N GLN A 407 10.31 -24.96 3.98
CA GLN A 407 9.66 -25.20 2.69
C GLN A 407 8.72 -24.06 2.33
N VAL A 408 7.91 -23.58 3.29
CA VAL A 408 7.01 -22.43 3.08
C VAL A 408 7.81 -21.17 2.76
N ALA A 409 8.82 -20.86 3.56
CA ALA A 409 9.69 -19.70 3.34
C ALA A 409 10.38 -19.76 1.98
N ARG A 410 10.92 -20.92 1.56
CA ARG A 410 11.54 -21.07 0.24
C ARG A 410 10.55 -20.86 -0.89
N GLN A 411 9.32 -21.35 -0.76
CA GLN A 411 8.29 -21.17 -1.79
C GLN A 411 7.89 -19.69 -1.93
N MET A 412 7.77 -18.97 -0.82
CA MET A 412 7.47 -17.53 -0.84
C MET A 412 8.64 -16.70 -1.34
N ALA A 413 9.88 -17.09 -1.02
CA ALA A 413 11.09 -16.39 -1.43
C ALA A 413 11.25 -16.24 -2.96
N ASP A 414 10.61 -17.10 -3.77
CA ASP A 414 10.72 -17.08 -5.23
C ASP A 414 10.09 -15.84 -5.89
N SER A 415 9.21 -15.11 -5.20
CA SER A 415 8.44 -13.99 -5.78
C SER A 415 8.40 -12.73 -4.92
N ILE A 416 9.35 -12.58 -3.99
CA ILE A 416 9.39 -11.44 -3.07
C ILE A 416 10.70 -10.70 -3.18
N THR A 417 10.69 -9.42 -2.82
CA THR A 417 11.90 -8.61 -2.70
C THR A 417 11.80 -7.75 -1.46
N LEU A 418 12.94 -7.49 -0.80
CA LEU A 418 13.02 -6.45 0.23
C LEU A 418 14.42 -5.84 0.19
N SER A 419 14.50 -4.52 0.26
CA SER A 419 15.75 -3.77 0.15
C SER A 419 15.93 -2.86 1.35
N ALA A 420 17.13 -2.86 1.93
CA ALA A 420 17.57 -1.86 2.89
C ALA A 420 18.46 -0.83 2.17
N VAL A 421 18.09 0.44 2.22
CA VAL A 421 18.74 1.52 1.47
C VAL A 421 19.28 2.58 2.42
N ASP A 422 20.54 2.98 2.21
CA ASP A 422 21.15 4.14 2.86
C ASP A 422 20.69 5.41 2.12
N LEU A 423 19.84 6.21 2.75
CA LEU A 423 19.26 7.39 2.12
C LEU A 423 20.23 8.56 2.00
N GLN A 424 21.38 8.50 2.69
CA GLN A 424 22.39 9.57 2.64
C GLN A 424 23.06 9.67 1.26
N VAL A 425 22.99 8.60 0.45
CA VAL A 425 23.56 8.59 -0.91
C VAL A 425 22.59 9.14 -1.95
N MET A 426 21.32 9.34 -1.62
CA MET A 426 20.27 9.74 -2.56
C MET A 426 20.58 11.05 -3.31
N PRO A 427 21.07 12.13 -2.68
CA PRO A 427 21.39 13.36 -3.41
C PRO A 427 22.41 13.16 -4.55
N GLN A 428 23.42 12.30 -4.32
CA GLN A 428 24.43 12.00 -5.34
C GLN A 428 23.89 11.06 -6.44
N LEU A 429 23.05 10.10 -6.05
CA LEU A 429 22.36 9.20 -6.99
C LEU A 429 21.45 10.00 -7.93
N ILE A 430 20.61 10.89 -7.39
CA ILE A 430 19.72 11.74 -8.17
C ILE A 430 20.50 12.69 -9.07
N ALA A 431 21.59 13.29 -8.61
CA ALA A 431 22.46 14.09 -9.46
C ALA A 431 23.02 13.27 -10.65
N SER A 432 23.42 12.02 -10.41
CA SER A 432 23.91 11.11 -11.45
C SER A 432 22.82 10.71 -12.44
N LEU A 433 21.61 10.42 -11.96
CA LEU A 433 20.43 10.14 -12.80
C LEU A 433 20.07 11.34 -13.68
N ASN A 434 20.09 12.55 -13.12
CA ASN A 434 19.85 13.78 -13.86
C ASN A 434 20.91 14.01 -14.96
N ASN A 435 22.18 13.75 -14.67
CA ASN A 435 23.26 13.82 -15.65
C ASN A 435 23.09 12.79 -16.78
N LEU A 436 22.71 11.56 -16.44
CA LEU A 436 22.38 10.52 -17.42
C LEU A 436 21.20 10.96 -18.30
N ALA A 437 20.12 11.47 -17.71
CA ALA A 437 18.96 11.96 -18.44
C ALA A 437 19.33 13.12 -19.38
N ALA A 438 20.17 14.05 -18.95
CA ALA A 438 20.67 15.14 -19.78
C ALA A 438 21.53 14.62 -20.96
N ALA A 439 22.47 13.71 -20.70
CA ALA A 439 23.30 13.10 -21.74
C ALA A 439 22.46 12.33 -22.78
N LEU A 440 21.40 11.65 -22.34
CA LEU A 440 20.48 10.96 -23.24
C LEU A 440 19.69 11.92 -24.15
N GLN A 441 19.46 13.18 -23.75
CA GLN A 441 18.82 14.18 -24.61
C GLN A 441 19.71 14.64 -25.77
N GLU A 442 21.03 14.56 -25.61
CA GLU A 442 22.01 14.96 -26.63
C GLU A 442 22.46 13.78 -27.50
N THR A 443 22.14 12.55 -27.09
CA THR A 443 22.51 11.33 -27.81
C THR A 443 21.66 11.12 -29.07
N ASP A 444 22.28 10.60 -30.13
CA ASP A 444 21.55 10.12 -31.30
C ASP A 444 20.55 9.02 -30.88
N GLN A 445 19.27 9.29 -31.06
CA GLN A 445 18.20 8.39 -30.63
C GLN A 445 18.10 7.14 -31.50
N ARG A 446 18.76 7.08 -32.66
CA ARG A 446 18.69 5.93 -33.58
C ARG A 446 19.31 4.66 -32.98
N PRO A 447 20.56 4.68 -32.46
CA PRO A 447 21.10 3.56 -31.69
C PRO A 447 20.25 3.17 -30.48
N VAL A 448 19.74 4.16 -29.72
CA VAL A 448 18.91 3.91 -28.53
C VAL A 448 17.62 3.18 -28.91
N ALA A 449 16.96 3.59 -30.00
CA ALA A 449 15.76 2.94 -30.50
C ALA A 449 16.04 1.54 -31.07
N GLN A 450 17.19 1.32 -31.71
CA GLN A 450 17.59 -0.01 -32.20
C GLN A 450 17.82 -1.00 -31.05
N ALA A 451 18.37 -0.53 -29.92
CA ALA A 451 18.60 -1.35 -28.73
C ALA A 451 17.30 -1.74 -28.00
N ARG A 452 16.17 -1.05 -28.25
CA ARG A 452 14.87 -1.32 -27.58
C ARG A 452 14.08 -2.49 -28.17
N ASN A 453 14.57 -3.15 -29.23
CA ASN A 453 13.97 -4.40 -29.70
C ASN A 453 14.43 -5.55 -28.80
N TYR A 454 13.76 -5.71 -27.65
CA TYR A 454 13.77 -6.94 -26.86
C TYR A 454 12.75 -7.94 -27.40
#